data_AF-A0A6G0L178-F1
#
_entry.id   AF-A0A6G0L178-F1
#
_cell.length_a   1.000
_cell.length_b   1.000
_cell.length_c   1.000
_cell.angle_alpha   90.00
_cell.angle_beta   90.00
_cell.angle_gamma   90.00
#
_symmetry.space_group_name_H-M   'P 1'
#
loop_
_entity.id
_entity.type
_entity.pdbx_description
1 polymer ?
#
loop_
_entity_poly.entity_id
_entity_poly.type
_entity_poly.pdbx_seq_one_letter_code
_entity_poly.pdbx_strand_id
1 'polypeptide(L)'
;MTQHELVAWPKVTYKLKRAPAQTTVSDILQRARVIMSYDYGDGRRRKSLRVTSLALESELWEWIQKLEYQGICLSREPWMLESLLCSR
;
A
#
# COMPACT_ATOMS: atom_id res chain seq x y z
N MET A 1 -9.70 -14.30 -11.91
CA MET A 1 -8.24 -14.52 -12.00
C MET A 1 -7.92 -15.96 -11.68
N THR A 2 -7.10 -16.61 -12.50
CA THR A 2 -6.55 -17.96 -12.26
C THR A 2 -5.31 -17.89 -11.38
N GLN A 3 -4.82 -19.03 -10.86
CA GLN A 3 -3.63 -19.04 -10.00
C GLN A 3 -2.35 -18.65 -10.74
N HIS A 4 -2.25 -18.98 -12.04
CA HIS A 4 -1.14 -18.55 -12.88
C HIS A 4 -1.17 -17.02 -13.10
N GLU A 5 -2.37 -16.46 -13.30
CA GLU A 5 -2.55 -15.00 -13.38
C GLU A 5 -2.19 -14.30 -12.06
N LEU A 6 -2.54 -14.89 -10.91
CA LEU A 6 -2.19 -14.36 -9.58
C LEU A 6 -0.68 -14.35 -9.33
N VAL A 7 0.08 -15.29 -9.91
CA VAL A 7 1.54 -15.31 -9.82
C VAL A 7 2.18 -14.29 -10.75
N ALA A 8 1.63 -14.12 -11.96
CA ALA A 8 2.16 -13.17 -12.94
C ALA A 8 1.81 -11.71 -12.61
N TRP A 9 0.62 -11.47 -12.06
CA TRP A 9 0.09 -10.13 -11.81
C TRP A 9 1.00 -9.25 -10.95
N PRO A 10 1.52 -9.70 -9.77
CA PRO A 10 2.40 -8.88 -8.95
C PRO A 10 3.69 -8.47 -9.65
N LYS A 11 4.20 -9.33 -10.54
CA LYS A 11 5.41 -9.05 -11.31
C LYS A 11 5.16 -7.90 -12.29
N VAL A 12 4.02 -7.90 -12.98
CA VAL A 12 3.66 -6.87 -13.96
C VAL A 12 3.29 -5.56 -13.26
N THR A 13 2.43 -5.62 -12.24
CA THR A 13 1.90 -4.44 -11.56
C THR A 13 2.96 -3.71 -10.74
N TYR A 14 3.80 -4.46 -10.00
CA TYR A 14 4.82 -3.87 -9.11
C TYR A 14 6.24 -3.95 -9.67
N LYS A 15 6.38 -4.32 -10.96
CA LYS A 15 7.68 -4.42 -11.66
C LYS A 15 8.71 -5.25 -10.89
N LEU A 16 8.28 -6.34 -10.25
CA LEU A 16 9.17 -7.18 -9.45
C LEU A 16 10.20 -7.87 -10.35
N LYS A 17 11.44 -7.99 -9.87
CA LYS A 17 12.51 -8.72 -10.59
C LYS A 17 12.10 -10.16 -10.91
N ARG A 18 11.38 -10.81 -10.02
CA ARG A 18 10.89 -12.19 -10.18
C ARG A 18 9.44 -12.28 -9.73
N ALA A 19 8.67 -13.16 -10.39
CA ALA A 19 7.34 -13.50 -9.92
C ALA A 19 7.43 -14.19 -8.54
N PRO A 20 6.51 -13.91 -7.61
CA PRO A 20 6.43 -14.63 -6.35
C PRO A 20 6.17 -16.12 -6.60
N ALA A 21 6.62 -16.97 -5.69
CA ALA A 21 6.33 -18.40 -5.77
C ALA A 21 4.82 -18.63 -5.61
N GLN A 22 4.28 -19.62 -6.31
CA GLN A 22 2.87 -19.99 -6.21
C GLN A 22 2.46 -20.31 -4.78
N THR A 23 3.33 -20.97 -4.01
CA THR A 23 3.13 -21.26 -2.58
C THR A 23 3.01 -19.98 -1.76
N THR A 24 3.85 -18.98 -2.01
CA THR A 24 3.77 -17.67 -1.35
C THR A 24 2.44 -16.97 -1.65
N VAL A 25 1.98 -17.02 -2.89
CA VAL A 25 0.67 -16.46 -3.27
C VAL A 25 -0.46 -17.17 -2.54
N SER A 26 -0.43 -18.51 -2.48
CA SER A 26 -1.42 -19.29 -1.73
C SER A 26 -1.39 -19.00 -0.23
N ASP A 27 -0.22 -18.90 0.40
CA ASP A 27 -0.07 -18.55 1.82
C ASP A 27 -0.64 -17.17 2.14
N ILE A 28 -0.41 -16.19 1.26
CA ILE A 28 -0.97 -14.84 1.40
C ILE A 28 -2.49 -14.89 1.32
N LEU A 29 -3.05 -15.64 0.36
CA LEU A 29 -4.50 -15.77 0.20
C LEU A 29 -5.16 -16.48 1.39
N GLN A 30 -4.54 -17.56 1.90
CA GLN A 30 -5.02 -18.24 3.11
C GLN A 30 -5.00 -17.33 4.33
N ARG A 31 -3.99 -16.46 4.43
CA ARG A 31 -3.83 -15.52 5.54
C ARG A 31 -4.49 -14.16 5.28
N ALA A 32 -5.15 -13.96 4.14
CA ALA A 32 -5.66 -12.64 3.75
C ALA A 32 -6.60 -12.04 4.79
N ARG A 33 -7.52 -12.85 5.34
CA ARG A 33 -8.43 -12.43 6.41
C ARG A 33 -7.68 -11.94 7.66
N VAL A 34 -6.57 -12.59 8.00
CA VAL A 34 -5.73 -12.21 9.14
C VAL A 34 -4.92 -10.95 8.78
N ILE A 35 -4.32 -10.87 7.60
CA ILE A 35 -3.54 -9.71 7.14
C ILE A 35 -4.40 -8.41 7.08
N MET A 36 -5.67 -8.57 6.73
CA MET A 36 -6.65 -7.49 6.64
C MET A 36 -7.36 -7.21 7.97
N SER A 37 -7.14 -8.00 9.02
CA SER A 37 -7.72 -7.72 10.33
C SER A 37 -7.07 -6.48 10.95
N TYR A 38 -7.84 -5.74 11.75
CA TYR A 38 -7.37 -4.56 12.46
C TYR A 38 -6.17 -4.91 13.37
N ASP A 39 -6.27 -6.04 14.07
CA ASP A 39 -5.27 -6.52 15.04
C ASP A 39 -3.92 -6.91 14.40
N TYR A 40 -3.89 -7.20 13.10
CA TYR A 40 -2.63 -7.51 12.41
C TYR A 40 -1.76 -6.26 12.21
N GLY A 41 -2.35 -5.06 12.25
CA GLY A 41 -1.64 -3.79 12.13
C GLY A 41 -0.82 -3.41 13.36
N ASP A 42 -1.15 -3.98 14.53
CA ASP A 42 -0.53 -3.64 15.81
C ASP A 42 0.85 -4.32 15.95
N GLY A 43 1.86 -3.68 15.37
CA GLY A 43 3.27 -4.10 15.44
C GLY A 43 3.67 -5.28 14.56
N ARG A 44 2.73 -6.01 13.94
CA ARG A 44 3.03 -7.15 13.04
C ARG A 44 3.13 -6.79 11.56
N ARG A 45 2.59 -5.64 11.14
CA ARG A 45 2.93 -5.07 9.84
C ARG A 45 4.38 -4.61 9.88
N ARG A 46 5.16 -4.95 8.85
CA ARG A 46 6.47 -4.31 8.63
C ARG A 46 6.22 -2.80 8.70
N LYS A 47 6.95 -2.10 9.58
CA LYS A 47 6.92 -0.62 9.64
C LYS A 47 6.98 -0.14 8.19
N SER A 48 6.01 0.67 7.77
CA SER A 48 6.11 1.28 6.45
C SER A 48 7.48 1.94 6.39
N LEU A 49 8.23 1.67 5.33
CA LEU A 49 9.40 2.47 5.06
C LEU A 49 8.86 3.90 4.98
N ARG A 50 9.34 4.79 5.86
CA ARG A 50 9.16 6.23 5.67
C ARG A 50 9.90 6.56 4.38
N VAL A 51 9.19 6.46 3.27
CA VAL A 51 9.68 6.83 1.96
C VAL A 51 9.46 8.34 1.88
N THR A 52 10.41 9.11 2.40
CA THR A 52 10.50 10.55 2.17
C THR A 52 11.02 10.76 0.75
N SER A 53 10.14 10.60 -0.24
CA SER A 53 10.42 10.93 -1.63
C SER A 53 9.43 12.01 -2.03
N LEU A 54 9.98 13.20 -2.32
CA LEU A 54 9.20 14.37 -2.70
C LEU A 54 8.31 14.09 -3.91
N ALA A 55 8.82 13.31 -4.86
CA ALA A 55 8.08 12.89 -6.05
C ALA A 55 6.90 11.97 -5.72
N LEU A 56 7.07 11.07 -4.74
CA LEU A 56 6.00 10.19 -4.29
C LEU A 56 4.94 10.99 -3.52
N GLU A 57 5.35 11.94 -2.68
CA GLU A 57 4.43 12.82 -1.94
C GLU A 57 3.57 13.66 -2.90
N SER A 58 4.17 14.22 -3.97
CA SER A 58 3.42 14.98 -4.98
C SER A 58 2.45 14.10 -5.78
N GLU A 59 2.88 12.91 -6.22
CA GLU A 59 2.00 12.00 -6.97
C GLU A 59 0.85 11.47 -6.10
N LEU A 60 1.13 11.16 -4.82
CA LEU A 60 0.11 10.73 -3.87
C LEU A 60 -0.91 11.86 -3.62
N TRP A 61 -0.43 13.10 -3.54
CA TRP A 61 -1.28 14.27 -3.35
C TRP A 61 -2.22 14.53 -4.53
N GLU A 62 -1.72 14.43 -5.77
CA GLU A 62 -2.54 14.52 -6.98
C GLU A 62 -3.57 13.39 -7.05
N TRP A 63 -3.18 12.18 -6.66
CA TRP A 63 -4.08 11.03 -6.63
C TRP A 63 -5.19 11.17 -5.59
N ILE A 64 -4.88 11.69 -4.39
CA ILE A 64 -5.88 11.97 -3.35
C ILE A 64 -6.89 13.01 -3.84
N GLN A 65 -6.41 14.13 -4.39
CA GLN A 65 -7.30 15.17 -4.93
C GLN A 65 -8.25 14.63 -6.01
N LYS A 66 -7.75 13.73 -6.87
CA LYS A 66 -8.56 13.09 -7.91
C LYS A 66 -9.66 12.20 -7.32
N LEU A 67 -9.39 11.47 -6.24
CA LEU A 67 -10.37 10.61 -5.57
C LEU A 67 -11.40 11.42 -4.77
N GLU A 68 -10.98 12.50 -4.11
CA GLU A 68 -11.89 13.41 -3.41
C GLU A 68 -12.83 14.10 -4.41
N TYR A 69 -12.34 14.50 -5.59
CA TYR A 69 -13.19 15.02 -6.67
C TYR A 69 -14.23 13.98 -7.16
N GLN A 70 -13.91 12.69 -7.09
CA GLN A 70 -14.83 11.60 -7.40
C GLN A 70 -15.81 11.28 -6.25
N GLY A 71 -15.78 12.04 -5.16
CA GLY A 71 -16.66 11.86 -4.00
C GLY A 71 -16.22 10.76 -3.04
N ILE A 72 -15.00 10.22 -3.21
CA ILE A 72 -14.42 9.22 -2.31
C ILE A 72 -13.64 9.96 -1.23
N CYS A 73 -14.27 10.18 -0.08
CA CYS A 73 -13.61 10.76 1.08
C CYS A 73 -12.68 9.74 1.72
N LEU A 74 -11.37 9.89 1.48
CA LEU A 74 -10.36 9.21 2.27
C LEU A 74 -10.28 9.94 3.61
N SER A 75 -10.88 9.36 4.67
CA SER A 75 -10.85 9.90 6.03
C SER A 75 -9.40 10.20 6.42
N ARG A 76 -9.05 11.47 6.42
CA ARG A 76 -7.69 11.97 6.62
C ARG A 76 -7.47 12.11 8.12
N GLU A 77 -6.67 11.23 8.73
CA GLU A 77 -6.13 11.55 10.05
C GLU A 77 -5.06 12.65 9.88
N PRO A 78 -5.24 13.86 10.44
CA PRO A 78 -4.45 15.05 10.08
C PRO A 78 -2.99 15.02 10.57
N TRP A 79 -2.61 14.11 11.46
CA TRP A 79 -1.37 14.21 12.24
C TRP A 79 -0.10 13.74 11.54
N MET A 80 -0.15 13.32 10.26
CA MET A 80 1.04 12.79 9.57
C MET A 80 1.73 13.78 8.62
N LEU A 81 1.13 14.93 8.30
CA LEU A 81 1.71 15.91 7.36
C LEU A 81 2.25 17.20 7.99
N GLU A 82 1.80 17.59 9.19
CA GLU A 82 2.29 18.83 9.84
C GLU A 82 3.70 18.71 10.44
N SER A 83 4.19 17.49 10.70
CA SER A 83 5.52 17.31 11.33
C SER A 83 6.71 17.64 10.42
N LEU A 84 6.48 17.97 9.14
CA LEU A 84 7.56 18.23 8.17
C LEU A 84 7.60 19.68 7.65
N LEU A 85 6.61 20.52 7.97
CA LEU A 85 6.60 21.94 7.56
C LEU A 85 7.09 22.90 8.64
N CYS A 86 7.32 22.45 9.88
CA CYS A 86 7.81 23.28 11.00
C CYS A 86 9.28 23.00 11.38
N SER A 87 10.15 22.76 10.40
CA SER A 87 11.61 22.64 10.61
C SER A 87 12.44 23.42 9.59
N ARG A 88 11.92 24.56 9.13
CA ARG A 88 12.73 25.64 8.56
C ARG A 88 12.35 26.97 9.16
#